data_AF-A0A1F2TCK3-F1
#
_entry.id   AF-A0A1F2TCK3-F1
#
_cell.length_a   1.000
_cell.length_b   1.000
_cell.length_c   1.000
_cell.angle_alpha   90.00
_cell.angle_beta   90.00
_cell.angle_gamma   90.00
#
_symmetry.space_group_name_H-M   'P 1'
#
loop_
_entity.id
_entity.type
_entity.pdbx_description
1 polymer ?
#
loop_
_entity_poly.entity_id
_entity_poly.type
_entity_poly.pdbx_seq_one_letter_code
_entity_poly.pdbx_strand_id
1 'polypeptide(L)'
;MLAALAVAGFMRVARAQDQDPPLEPRVLAYDKGPAKIDVSKYPAPLQKSYKLFLAKCGHCHTPARAINCDFVLDDEWERYVKRMMRKAGSYITPDEGKAIYEFVVYDSKTRKKDLYDKKLKEAGKPGSDR
;
A
#
# COMPACT_ATOMS: atom_id res chain seq x y z
N MET A 1 -28.44 27.47 53.68
CA MET A 1 -27.49 26.78 52.77
C MET A 1 -28.19 25.60 52.14
N LEU A 2 -28.52 25.65 50.85
CA LEU A 2 -28.80 24.45 50.05
C LEU A 2 -28.14 24.65 48.69
N ALA A 3 -27.08 23.87 48.45
CA ALA A 3 -26.28 23.91 47.24
C ALA A 3 -26.94 23.08 46.12
N ALA A 4 -26.71 23.57 44.90
CA ALA A 4 -27.21 23.09 43.62
C ALA A 4 -26.76 21.67 43.25
N LEU A 5 -27.50 21.05 42.31
CA LEU A 5 -26.92 20.15 41.31
C LEU A 5 -27.71 20.30 39.99
N ALA A 6 -27.26 21.21 39.13
CA ALA A 6 -27.67 21.21 37.73
C ALA A 6 -26.80 20.18 37.00
N VAL A 7 -27.42 19.10 36.52
CA VAL A 7 -26.75 18.12 35.66
C VAL A 7 -26.61 18.73 34.27
N ALA A 8 -25.44 19.32 33.99
CA ALA A 8 -25.08 19.72 32.64
C ALA A 8 -24.81 18.45 31.80
N GLY A 9 -25.74 18.13 30.90
CA GLY A 9 -25.60 17.03 29.96
C GLY A 9 -24.41 17.26 29.03
N PHE A 10 -23.41 16.37 29.09
CA PHE A 10 -22.39 16.29 28.06
C PHE A 10 -23.04 15.75 26.78
N MET A 11 -23.38 16.63 25.84
CA MET A 11 -23.61 16.20 24.46
C MET A 11 -22.29 15.67 23.90
N ARG A 12 -22.21 14.34 23.73
CA ARG A 12 -21.16 13.73 22.90
C ARG A 12 -21.38 14.21 21.47
N VAL A 13 -20.57 15.16 21.02
CA VAL A 13 -20.41 15.42 19.58
C VAL A 13 -19.79 14.15 19.00
N ALA A 14 -20.59 13.34 18.32
CA ALA A 14 -20.08 12.29 17.46
C ALA A 14 -19.21 12.99 16.40
N ARG A 15 -17.89 12.90 16.52
CA ARG A 15 -17.03 13.24 15.40
C ARG A 15 -17.40 12.26 14.29
N ALA A 16 -17.78 12.78 13.12
CA ALA A 16 -17.84 12.02 11.90
C ALA A 16 -16.43 11.50 11.59
N GLN A 17 -16.06 10.40 12.22
CA GLN A 17 -15.01 9.53 11.74
C GLN A 17 -15.72 8.51 10.83
N ASP A 18 -15.05 8.07 9.77
CA ASP A 18 -15.31 6.77 9.11
C ASP A 18 -16.14 6.76 7.82
N GLN A 19 -15.98 7.76 6.95
CA GLN A 19 -16.11 7.50 5.51
C GLN A 19 -14.77 7.86 4.87
N ASP A 20 -13.97 6.85 4.53
CA ASP A 20 -12.81 7.06 3.66
C ASP A 20 -13.31 7.74 2.37
N PRO A 21 -12.64 8.80 1.89
CA PRO A 21 -13.04 9.43 0.64
C PRO A 21 -13.06 8.40 -0.50
N PRO A 22 -13.91 8.61 -1.52
CA PRO A 22 -13.93 7.72 -2.68
C PRO A 22 -12.52 7.52 -3.25
N LEU A 23 -12.22 6.31 -3.69
CA LEU A 23 -10.94 6.01 -4.31
C LEU A 23 -10.77 6.83 -5.60
N GLU A 24 -9.58 7.41 -5.76
CA GLU A 24 -9.18 8.09 -6.99
C GLU A 24 -9.41 7.20 -8.23
N PRO A 25 -9.89 7.73 -9.37
CA PRO A 25 -10.19 6.93 -10.58
C PRO A 25 -9.00 6.08 -11.05
N ARG A 26 -7.79 6.58 -10.86
CA ARG A 26 -6.54 5.86 -11.18
C ARG A 26 -6.37 4.60 -10.33
N VAL A 27 -6.73 4.66 -9.05
CA VAL A 27 -6.68 3.50 -8.14
C VAL A 27 -7.73 2.47 -8.54
N LEU A 28 -8.93 2.91 -8.89
CA LEU A 28 -9.99 2.02 -9.40
C LEU A 28 -9.57 1.34 -10.71
N ALA A 29 -8.81 2.01 -11.57
CA ALA A 29 -8.26 1.40 -12.78
C ALA A 29 -7.26 0.27 -12.46
N TYR A 30 -6.43 0.43 -11.42
CA TYR A 30 -5.49 -0.62 -10.98
C TYR A 30 -6.21 -1.86 -10.46
N ASP A 31 -7.30 -1.67 -9.74
CA ASP A 31 -8.10 -2.77 -9.18
C ASP A 31 -8.75 -3.65 -10.26
N LYS A 32 -8.96 -3.11 -11.47
CA LYS A 32 -9.51 -3.83 -12.63
C LYS A 32 -8.48 -4.67 -13.40
N GLY A 33 -7.18 -4.48 -13.14
CA GLY A 33 -6.12 -5.25 -13.78
C GLY A 33 -5.97 -6.66 -13.20
N PRO A 34 -5.04 -7.48 -13.73
CA PRO A 34 -4.80 -8.82 -13.20
C PRO A 34 -4.41 -8.80 -11.72
N ALA A 35 -5.05 -9.67 -10.94
CA ALA A 35 -4.75 -9.87 -9.52
C ALA A 35 -3.62 -10.89 -9.28
N LYS A 36 -3.11 -11.51 -10.36
CA LYS A 36 -2.01 -12.48 -10.32
C LYS A 36 -1.07 -12.26 -11.50
N ILE A 37 0.18 -12.67 -11.33
CA ILE A 37 1.24 -12.63 -12.34
C ILE A 37 2.00 -13.96 -12.33
N ASP A 38 2.64 -14.28 -13.44
CA ASP A 38 3.53 -15.44 -13.50
C ASP A 38 4.90 -15.08 -12.90
N VAL A 39 5.28 -15.79 -11.83
CA VAL A 39 6.58 -15.66 -11.15
C VAL A 39 7.42 -16.94 -11.26
N SER A 40 7.03 -17.88 -12.13
CA SER A 40 7.70 -19.19 -12.26
C SER A 40 9.20 -19.09 -12.53
N LYS A 41 9.64 -17.99 -13.16
CA LYS A 41 11.04 -17.71 -13.48
C LYS A 41 11.77 -16.88 -12.42
N TYR A 42 11.10 -16.47 -11.35
CA TYR A 42 11.73 -15.68 -10.28
C TYR A 42 12.55 -16.59 -9.36
N PRO A 43 13.57 -16.05 -8.67
CA PRO A 43 14.24 -16.78 -7.59
C PRO A 43 13.27 -17.40 -6.59
N ALA A 44 13.55 -18.61 -6.11
CA ALA A 44 12.65 -19.35 -5.20
C ALA A 44 12.23 -18.56 -3.94
N PRO A 45 13.10 -17.77 -3.28
CA PRO A 45 12.67 -16.90 -2.18
C PRO A 45 11.60 -15.89 -2.60
N LEU A 46 11.71 -15.31 -3.80
CA LEU A 46 10.74 -14.34 -4.31
C LEU A 46 9.42 -14.98 -4.72
N GLN A 47 9.43 -16.24 -5.19
CA GLN A 47 8.19 -17.00 -5.38
C GLN A 47 7.45 -17.24 -4.06
N LYS A 48 8.19 -17.49 -2.96
CA LYS A 48 7.61 -17.59 -1.62
C LYS A 48 7.06 -16.22 -1.16
N SER A 49 7.80 -15.14 -1.35
CA SER A 49 7.35 -13.78 -1.05
C SER A 49 6.13 -13.38 -1.87
N TYR A 50 5.99 -13.84 -3.11
CA TYR A 50 4.79 -13.61 -3.92
C TYR A 50 3.54 -14.26 -3.30
N LYS A 51 3.65 -15.50 -2.80
CA LYS A 51 2.54 -16.16 -2.10
C LYS A 51 2.15 -15.39 -0.84
N LEU A 52 3.14 -14.92 -0.08
CA LEU A 52 2.91 -14.07 1.08
C LEU A 52 2.23 -12.74 0.70
N PHE A 53 2.69 -12.09 -0.37
CA PHE A 53 2.11 -10.87 -0.92
C PHE A 53 0.63 -11.07 -1.28
N LEU A 54 0.27 -12.14 -2.00
CA LEU A 54 -1.13 -12.43 -2.32
C LEU A 54 -1.98 -12.63 -1.06
N ALA A 55 -1.46 -13.33 -0.05
CA ALA A 55 -2.18 -13.59 1.19
C ALA A 55 -2.39 -12.32 2.04
N LYS A 56 -1.36 -11.47 2.16
CA LYS A 56 -1.40 -10.28 3.04
C LYS A 56 -1.98 -9.06 2.34
N CYS A 57 -1.53 -8.74 1.14
CA CYS A 57 -1.98 -7.55 0.41
C CYS A 57 -3.38 -7.74 -0.21
N GLY A 58 -3.86 -8.98 -0.32
CA GLY A 58 -5.22 -9.31 -0.73
C GLY A 58 -6.27 -9.24 0.38
N HIS A 59 -5.88 -9.00 1.64
CA HIS A 59 -6.79 -9.07 2.78
C HIS A 59 -7.80 -7.92 2.84
N CYS A 60 -7.35 -6.68 2.58
CA CYS A 60 -8.20 -5.49 2.67
C CYS A 60 -8.77 -5.02 1.32
N HIS A 61 -8.08 -5.33 0.22
CA HIS A 61 -8.46 -4.97 -1.14
C HIS A 61 -7.77 -5.91 -2.13
N THR A 62 -8.16 -5.85 -3.41
CA THR A 62 -7.54 -6.69 -4.44
C THR A 62 -6.01 -6.47 -4.50
N PRO A 63 -5.19 -7.55 -4.64
CA PRO A 63 -3.76 -7.41 -4.87
C PRO A 63 -3.43 -6.79 -6.24
N ALA A 64 -4.41 -6.75 -7.15
CA ALA A 64 -4.30 -6.04 -8.43
C ALA A 64 -3.85 -4.58 -8.24
N ARG A 65 -4.26 -3.92 -7.15
CA ARG A 65 -3.86 -2.55 -6.84
C ARG A 65 -2.35 -2.36 -6.83
N ALA A 66 -1.63 -3.22 -6.12
CA ALA A 66 -0.18 -3.16 -6.03
C ALA A 66 0.49 -3.74 -7.30
N ILE A 67 -0.08 -4.78 -7.89
CA ILE A 67 0.45 -5.38 -9.14
C ILE A 67 0.46 -4.35 -10.28
N ASN A 68 -0.58 -3.52 -10.38
CA ASN A 68 -0.86 -2.64 -11.52
C ASN A 68 -0.56 -1.15 -11.26
N CYS A 69 -0.24 -0.74 -10.03
CA CYS A 69 0.12 0.65 -9.77
C CYS A 69 1.38 1.08 -10.53
N ASP A 70 1.62 2.38 -10.56
CA ASP A 70 2.80 2.96 -11.20
C ASP A 70 4.02 3.07 -10.26
N PHE A 71 3.96 2.50 -9.05
CA PHE A 71 5.12 2.45 -8.18
C PHE A 71 6.15 1.49 -8.75
N VAL A 72 7.37 1.98 -8.91
CA VAL A 72 8.51 1.23 -9.44
C VAL A 72 9.80 1.54 -8.71
N LEU A 73 9.91 2.69 -8.04
CA LEU A 73 11.09 3.06 -7.29
C LEU A 73 11.05 2.47 -5.87
N ASP A 74 12.24 2.24 -5.32
CA ASP A 74 12.44 1.57 -4.03
C ASP A 74 11.79 2.37 -2.88
N ASP A 75 11.92 3.70 -2.88
CA ASP A 75 11.34 4.58 -1.86
C ASP A 75 9.81 4.69 -1.96
N GLU A 76 9.24 4.67 -3.18
CA GLU A 76 7.79 4.57 -3.40
C GLU A 76 7.25 3.30 -2.74
N TRP A 77 7.92 2.17 -2.96
CA TRP A 77 7.53 0.87 -2.41
C TRP A 77 7.72 0.79 -0.91
N GLU A 78 8.84 1.26 -0.37
CA GLU A 78 9.09 1.26 1.07
C GLU A 78 8.01 2.05 1.81
N ARG A 79 7.72 3.27 1.33
CA ARG A 79 6.67 4.12 1.87
C ARG A 79 5.30 3.45 1.79
N TYR A 80 4.99 2.82 0.65
CA TYR A 80 3.71 2.16 0.42
C TYR A 80 3.49 0.95 1.34
N VAL A 81 4.46 0.04 1.42
CA VAL A 81 4.39 -1.16 2.26
C VAL A 81 4.24 -0.76 3.73
N LYS A 82 5.07 0.17 4.22
CA LYS A 82 4.95 0.71 5.58
C LYS A 82 3.60 1.37 5.84
N ARG A 83 2.96 1.99 4.84
CA ARG A 83 1.61 2.56 4.98
C ARG A 83 0.56 1.46 5.15
N MET A 84 0.65 0.36 4.40
CA MET A 84 -0.29 -0.76 4.53
C MET A 84 -0.10 -1.52 5.84
N MET A 85 1.15 -1.72 6.28
CA MET A 85 1.44 -2.32 7.60
C MET A 85 0.79 -1.56 8.75
N ARG A 86 0.76 -0.22 8.68
CA ARG A 86 0.16 0.64 9.71
C ARG A 86 -1.38 0.67 9.71
N LYS A 87 -2.04 0.09 8.71
CA LYS A 87 -3.51 0.00 8.70
C LYS A 87 -3.96 -1.00 9.78
N ALA A 88 -4.98 -0.60 10.54
CA ALA A 88 -5.60 -1.49 11.52
C ALA A 88 -6.08 -2.78 10.84
N GLY A 89 -5.80 -3.92 11.44
CA GLY A 89 -6.15 -5.23 10.88
C GLY A 89 -5.28 -5.69 9.70
N SER A 90 -4.12 -5.07 9.43
CA SER A 90 -3.21 -5.55 8.38
C SER A 90 -2.56 -6.90 8.72
N TYR A 91 -2.25 -7.12 10.00
CA TYR A 91 -1.54 -8.29 10.52
C TYR A 91 -0.25 -8.62 9.72
N ILE A 92 0.45 -7.60 9.25
CA ILE A 92 1.74 -7.72 8.55
C ILE A 92 2.88 -7.46 9.54
N THR A 93 3.69 -8.47 9.82
CA THR A 93 4.87 -8.32 10.69
C THR A 93 6.01 -7.56 9.98
N PRO A 94 7.03 -7.06 10.70
CA PRO A 94 8.21 -6.44 10.07
C PRO A 94 8.90 -7.33 9.03
N ASP A 95 9.09 -8.61 9.35
CA ASP A 95 9.74 -9.57 8.45
C ASP A 95 8.89 -9.86 7.21
N GLU A 96 7.57 -10.00 7.38
CA GLU A 96 6.64 -10.15 6.26
C GLU A 96 6.63 -8.90 5.38
N GLY A 97 6.66 -7.71 5.99
CA GLY A 97 6.76 -6.44 5.29
C GLY A 97 8.04 -6.33 4.45
N LYS A 98 9.19 -6.75 5.01
CA LYS A 98 10.47 -6.80 4.30
C LYS A 98 10.42 -7.77 3.11
N ALA A 99 9.87 -8.98 3.30
CA ALA A 99 9.72 -9.96 2.23
C ALA A 99 8.79 -9.46 1.10
N ILE A 100 7.69 -8.78 1.45
CA ILE A 100 6.78 -8.15 0.49
C ILE A 100 7.49 -7.04 -0.28
N TYR A 101 8.21 -6.16 0.43
CA TYR A 101 9.00 -5.08 -0.17
C TYR A 101 10.01 -5.60 -1.19
N GLU A 102 10.80 -6.62 -0.83
CA GLU A 102 11.77 -7.24 -1.73
C GLU A 102 11.11 -7.81 -2.99
N PHE A 103 9.94 -8.42 -2.85
CA PHE A 103 9.16 -8.92 -3.99
C PHE A 103 8.69 -7.79 -4.92
N VAL A 104 8.02 -6.76 -4.39
CA VAL A 104 7.44 -5.69 -5.24
C VAL A 104 8.51 -4.84 -5.92
N VAL A 105 9.67 -4.65 -5.28
CA VAL A 105 10.82 -3.99 -5.90
C VAL A 105 11.39 -4.84 -7.05
N TYR A 106 11.58 -6.14 -6.83
CA TYR A 106 12.08 -7.04 -7.87
C TYR A 106 11.11 -7.14 -9.06
N ASP A 107 9.82 -7.35 -8.79
CA ASP A 107 8.77 -7.41 -9.81
C ASP A 107 8.71 -6.11 -10.61
N SER A 108 8.81 -4.95 -9.96
CA SER A 108 8.80 -3.65 -10.64
C SER A 108 9.99 -3.48 -11.58
N LYS A 109 11.21 -3.81 -11.12
CA LYS A 109 12.43 -3.73 -11.94
C LYS A 109 12.43 -4.73 -13.10
N THR A 110 11.73 -5.85 -12.94
CA THR A 110 11.69 -6.94 -13.93
C THR A 110 10.56 -6.76 -14.95
N ARG A 111 9.31 -6.67 -14.47
CA ARG A 111 8.10 -6.65 -15.32
C ARG A 111 7.71 -5.26 -15.78
N LYS A 112 8.11 -4.21 -15.06
CA LYS A 112 7.83 -2.80 -15.38
C LYS A 112 9.10 -2.02 -15.72
N LYS A 113 10.11 -2.68 -16.29
CA LYS A 113 11.45 -2.14 -16.52
C LYS A 113 11.44 -0.79 -17.23
N ASP A 114 10.64 -0.62 -18.28
CA ASP A 114 10.58 0.64 -19.02
C ASP A 114 10.10 1.81 -18.16
N LEU A 115 9.11 1.56 -17.28
CA LEU A 115 8.62 2.56 -16.34
C LEU A 115 9.65 2.85 -15.25
N TYR A 116 10.32 1.82 -14.75
CA TYR A 116 11.43 1.97 -13.79
C TYR A 116 12.54 2.86 -14.37
N ASP A 117 13.04 2.54 -15.56
CA ASP A 117 14.10 3.30 -16.22
C ASP A 117 13.68 4.75 -16.49
N LYS A 118 12.42 4.96 -16.87
CA LYS A 118 11.86 6.30 -17.06
C LYS A 118 11.85 7.08 -15.74
N LYS A 119 11.26 6.55 -14.68
CA LYS A 119 11.17 7.23 -13.38
C LYS A 119 12.54 7.46 -12.75
N LEU A 120 13.47 6.51 -12.92
CA LEU A 120 14.84 6.65 -12.43
C LEU A 120 15.57 7.83 -13.13
N LYS A 121 15.41 7.96 -14.46
CA LYS A 121 15.95 9.10 -15.20
C LYS A 121 15.30 10.42 -14.78
N GLU A 122 14.01 10.42 -14.47
CA GLU A 122 13.29 11.60 -14.01
C GLU A 122 13.71 12.04 -12.60
N ALA A 123 13.93 11.09 -11.69
CA ALA A 123 14.42 11.34 -10.33
C ALA A 123 15.88 11.82 -10.28
N GLY A 124 16.68 11.55 -11.31
CA GLY A 124 18.05 12.04 -11.43
C GLY A 124 18.18 13.45 -12.02
N LYS A 125 17.07 14.10 -12.39
CA LYS A 125 17.11 15.47 -12.96
C LYS A 125 17.23 16.50 -11.83
N PRO A 126 18.08 17.54 -11.98
CA PRO A 126 18.12 18.64 -11.02
C PRO A 126 16.72 19.24 -10.80
N GLY A 127 16.25 19.27 -9.55
CA GLY A 127 14.95 19.85 -9.17
C GLY A 127 13.73 18.90 -9.23
N SER A 128 13.93 17.58 -9.27
CA SER A 128 12.83 16.60 -9.22
C SER A 128 12.22 16.35 -7.84
N ASP A 129 12.73 17.01 -6.81
CA ASP A 129 12.31 16.88 -5.41
C ASP A 129 10.97 17.63 -5.22
N ARG A 130 9.86 17.02 -5.65
CA ARG A 130 8.50 17.51 -5.39
C ARG A 130 7.69 16.49 -4.60
#